data_AF-A0A8J8TQR0-F1
#
_entry.id   AF-A0A8J8TQR0-F1
#
_cell.length_a   1.000
_cell.length_b   1.000
_cell.length_c   1.000
_cell.angle_alpha   90.00
_cell.angle_beta   90.00
_cell.angle_gamma   90.00
#
_symmetry.space_group_name_H-M   'P 1'
#
loop_
_entity.id
_entity.type
_entity.pdbx_description
1 polymer ?
#
loop_
_entity_poly.entity_id
_entity_poly.type
_entity_poly.pdbx_seq_one_letter_code
_entity_poly.pdbx_strand_id
1 'polypeptide(L)'
;MEINIDGGLTVIDAVHSGSSNFQVHLASSTDDRCELFVNEIGAYAGENARFLEPGAYLLEVEADGDWWLEVRQPRSTSGAELPQSLRDDKPRVVGPFEFGGSHTATCSHRGDRNVQVILLPAESQSGEFVVDEIGPYTGEQSFDYTGIGYIGVEAYDEWTLELE
;
A
#
# COMPACT_ATOMS: atom_id res chain seq x y z
N MET A 1 -2.29 -8.00 19.15
CA MET A 1 -3.62 -8.63 18.94
C MET A 1 -3.43 -9.74 17.91
N GLU A 2 -4.02 -10.93 18.08
CA GLU A 2 -3.89 -11.98 17.05
C GLU A 2 -4.89 -11.74 15.91
N ILE A 3 -4.44 -11.91 14.67
CA ILE A 3 -5.18 -11.74 13.42
C ILE A 3 -4.94 -12.97 12.55
N ASN A 4 -6.01 -13.57 12.04
CA ASN A 4 -5.88 -14.63 11.06
C ASN A 4 -5.80 -14.04 9.65
N ILE A 5 -4.73 -14.37 8.94
CA ILE A 5 -4.49 -14.00 7.56
C ILE A 5 -4.79 -15.20 6.66
N ASP A 6 -5.61 -14.99 5.63
CA ASP A 6 -6.02 -16.01 4.66
C ASP A 6 -4.97 -16.20 3.55
N GLY A 7 -3.95 -15.34 3.52
CA GLY A 7 -2.89 -15.30 2.53
C GLY A 7 -3.21 -14.41 1.34
N GLY A 8 -2.18 -13.80 0.75
CA GLY A 8 -2.30 -12.80 -0.32
C GLY A 8 -2.25 -11.37 0.23
N LEU A 9 -2.82 -10.44 -0.54
CA LEU A 9 -2.78 -9.01 -0.26
C LEU A 9 -3.42 -8.69 1.11
N THR A 10 -2.64 -8.10 2.00
CA THR A 10 -3.10 -7.59 3.30
C THR A 10 -2.80 -6.10 3.34
N VAL A 11 -3.79 -5.31 3.71
CA VAL A 11 -3.71 -3.85 3.78
C VAL A 11 -3.92 -3.41 5.21
N ILE A 12 -3.06 -2.53 5.70
CA ILE A 12 -3.26 -1.82 6.95
C ILE A 12 -3.56 -0.36 6.62
N ASP A 13 -4.73 0.12 7.02
CA ASP A 13 -5.03 1.55 7.16
C ASP A 13 -4.76 1.93 8.62
N ALA A 14 -3.92 2.92 8.86
CA ALA A 14 -3.56 3.31 10.21
C ALA A 14 -3.48 4.83 10.36
N VAL A 15 -3.76 5.28 11.59
CA VAL A 15 -3.65 6.67 12.03
C VAL A 15 -2.92 6.71 13.36
N HIS A 16 -2.05 7.70 13.54
CA HIS A 16 -1.36 8.00 14.79
C HIS A 16 -1.31 9.50 15.01
N SER A 17 -1.59 9.95 16.23
CA SER A 17 -1.55 11.37 16.62
C SER A 17 -0.39 11.72 17.56
N GLY A 18 0.58 10.83 17.73
CA GLY A 18 1.77 11.06 18.55
C GLY A 18 2.86 11.84 17.84
N SER A 19 4.02 11.92 18.48
CA SER A 19 5.16 12.76 18.05
C SER A 19 6.47 11.99 17.88
N SER A 20 6.50 10.74 18.34
CA SER A 20 7.66 9.86 18.34
C SER A 20 7.45 8.71 17.36
N ASN A 21 8.20 7.62 17.51
CA ASN A 21 8.07 6.44 16.65
C ASN A 21 6.63 5.92 16.63
N PHE A 22 6.15 5.66 15.40
CA PHE A 22 4.97 4.88 15.12
C PHE A 22 5.36 3.71 14.23
N GLN A 23 5.34 2.50 14.80
CA GLN A 23 5.67 1.28 14.09
C GLN A 23 4.51 0.30 14.15
N VAL A 24 4.14 -0.27 13.00
CA VAL A 24 3.11 -1.29 12.89
C VAL A 24 3.68 -2.50 12.18
N HIS A 25 3.63 -3.65 12.87
CA HIS A 25 4.12 -4.93 12.37
C HIS A 25 3.03 -6.00 12.44
N LEU A 26 3.10 -6.96 11.51
CA LEU A 26 2.46 -8.26 11.65
C LEU A 26 3.55 -9.34 11.76
N ALA A 27 3.70 -9.90 12.96
CA ALA A 27 4.63 -10.99 13.24
C ALA A 27 3.91 -12.34 13.16
N SER A 28 4.44 -13.28 12.38
CA SER A 28 3.92 -14.64 12.30
C SER A 28 3.97 -15.31 13.67
N SER A 29 2.90 -16.03 14.03
CA SER A 29 2.83 -16.75 15.31
C SER A 29 3.45 -18.15 15.23
N THR A 30 3.81 -18.61 14.03
CA THR A 30 4.29 -19.98 13.77
C THR A 30 5.74 -20.05 13.30
N ASP A 31 6.31 -18.94 12.87
CA ASP A 31 7.70 -18.83 12.38
C ASP A 31 8.24 -17.41 12.57
N ASP A 32 9.47 -17.16 12.12
CA ASP A 32 10.20 -15.92 12.39
C ASP A 32 9.86 -14.76 11.43
N ARG A 33 8.80 -14.87 10.60
CA ARG A 33 8.43 -13.79 9.67
C ARG A 33 7.82 -12.61 10.42
N CYS A 34 8.25 -11.41 10.08
CA CYS A 34 7.72 -10.17 10.63
C CYS A 34 7.70 -9.11 9.55
N GLU A 35 6.49 -8.65 9.20
CA GLU A 35 6.28 -7.71 8.11
C GLU A 35 5.99 -6.32 8.67
N LEU A 36 6.79 -5.35 8.23
CA LEU A 36 6.67 -3.95 8.60
C LEU A 36 5.74 -3.22 7.63
N PHE A 37 4.67 -2.64 8.17
CA PHE A 37 3.68 -1.88 7.41
C PHE A 37 3.86 -0.37 7.54
N VAL A 38 4.23 0.11 8.73
CA VAL A 38 4.43 1.54 9.00
C VAL A 38 5.65 1.70 9.88
N ASN A 39 6.55 2.63 9.52
CA ASN A 39 7.67 3.05 10.36
C ASN A 39 7.91 4.53 10.15
N GLU A 40 7.27 5.34 10.98
CA GLU A 40 7.29 6.79 10.84
C GLU A 40 7.59 7.47 12.18
N ILE A 41 8.07 8.71 12.11
CA ILE A 41 8.26 9.55 13.29
C ILE A 41 7.20 10.65 13.25
N GLY A 42 6.35 10.67 14.28
CA GLY A 42 5.32 11.68 14.46
C GLY A 42 3.92 11.20 14.07
N ALA A 43 3.09 12.17 13.69
CA ALA A 43 1.74 11.89 13.26
C ALA A 43 1.74 11.13 11.92
N TYR A 44 0.83 10.17 11.79
CA TYR A 44 0.70 9.34 10.59
C TYR A 44 -0.77 9.17 10.24
N ALA A 45 -1.05 9.10 8.95
CA ALA A 45 -2.30 8.56 8.43
C ALA A 45 -2.02 7.99 7.04
N GLY A 46 -2.46 6.77 6.76
CA GLY A 46 -2.17 6.16 5.47
C GLY A 46 -2.45 4.66 5.41
N GLU A 47 -2.43 4.16 4.18
CA GLU A 47 -2.62 2.74 3.90
C GLU A 47 -1.35 2.16 3.29
N ASN A 48 -0.95 0.99 3.78
CA ASN A 48 0.17 0.22 3.22
C ASN A 48 -0.25 -1.24 3.01
N ALA A 49 0.34 -1.88 2.01
CA ALA A 49 0.01 -3.24 1.61
C ALA A 49 1.23 -4.15 1.58
N ARG A 50 1.07 -5.39 2.06
CA ARG A 50 2.06 -6.47 1.90
C ARG A 50 1.34 -7.74 1.48
N PHE A 51 2.03 -8.62 0.77
CA PHE A 51 1.57 -9.98 0.53
C PHE A 51 2.06 -10.87 1.66
N LEU A 52 1.13 -11.52 2.34
CA LEU A 52 1.40 -12.40 3.46
C LEU A 52 1.01 -13.84 3.08
N GLU A 53 1.67 -14.84 3.65
CA GLU A 53 1.16 -16.21 3.56
C GLU A 53 0.02 -16.41 4.57
N PRO A 54 -0.83 -17.44 4.40
CA PRO A 54 -1.87 -17.72 5.38
C PRO A 54 -1.30 -18.10 6.75
N GLY A 55 -1.94 -17.66 7.83
CA GLY A 55 -1.55 -18.00 9.18
C GLY A 55 -2.06 -17.04 10.25
N ALA A 56 -1.78 -17.36 11.51
CA ALA A 56 -2.03 -16.45 12.63
C ALA A 56 -0.86 -15.47 12.78
N TYR A 57 -1.16 -14.18 12.83
CA TYR A 57 -0.19 -13.10 13.00
C TYR A 57 -0.52 -12.29 14.25
N LEU A 58 0.52 -11.91 15.00
CA LEU A 58 0.43 -10.94 16.06
C LEU A 58 0.62 -9.53 15.48
N LEU A 59 -0.42 -8.71 15.61
CA LEU A 59 -0.33 -7.27 15.42
C LEU A 59 0.40 -6.64 16.60
N GLU A 60 1.54 -6.03 16.29
CA GLU A 60 2.40 -5.30 17.21
C GLU A 60 2.43 -3.82 16.80
N VAL A 61 2.18 -2.93 17.76
CA VAL A 61 2.15 -1.49 17.55
C VAL A 61 3.02 -0.82 18.60
N GLU A 62 4.00 -0.04 18.16
CA GLU A 62 4.75 0.91 18.99
C GLU A 62 4.25 2.32 18.67
N ALA A 63 3.77 3.05 19.69
CA ALA A 63 3.20 4.38 19.54
C ALA A 63 3.33 5.18 20.85
N ASP A 64 3.55 6.50 20.75
CA ASP A 64 3.56 7.42 21.91
C ASP A 64 2.24 8.20 22.09
N GLY A 65 1.35 8.17 21.11
CA GLY A 65 0.05 8.82 21.13
C GLY A 65 -1.13 7.88 20.85
N ASP A 66 -2.32 8.47 20.71
CA ASP A 66 -3.50 7.73 20.27
C ASP A 66 -3.29 7.21 18.84
N TRP A 67 -3.78 6.00 18.60
CA TRP A 67 -3.72 5.37 17.29
C TRP A 67 -4.99 4.58 17.02
N TRP A 68 -5.25 4.39 15.74
CA TRP A 68 -6.29 3.51 15.22
C TRP A 68 -5.75 2.80 13.99
N LEU A 69 -6.22 1.58 13.76
CA LEU A 69 -5.94 0.88 12.50
C LEU A 69 -7.07 -0.09 12.14
N GLU A 70 -7.13 -0.42 10.86
CA GLU A 70 -7.94 -1.48 10.28
C GLU A 70 -7.04 -2.39 9.42
N VAL A 71 -7.21 -3.70 9.58
CA VAL A 71 -6.58 -4.71 8.72
C VAL A 71 -7.62 -5.23 7.73
N ARG A 72 -7.34 -5.06 6.44
CA ARG A 72 -8.19 -5.53 5.33
C ARG A 72 -7.47 -6.60 4.53
N GLN A 73 -8.22 -7.60 4.08
CA GLN A 73 -7.75 -8.69 3.23
C GLN A 73 -8.55 -8.72 1.92
N PRO A 74 -8.30 -7.75 1.02
CA PRO A 74 -9.04 -7.65 -0.23
C PRO A 74 -8.87 -8.89 -1.13
N ARG A 75 -9.99 -9.48 -1.58
CA ARG A 75 -10.04 -10.65 -2.48
C ARG A 75 -11.03 -10.39 -3.62
N SER A 76 -10.82 -9.27 -4.30
CA SER A 76 -11.80 -8.78 -5.28
C SER A 76 -11.67 -9.51 -6.60
N THR A 77 -12.82 -9.89 -7.16
CA THR A 77 -12.93 -10.59 -8.45
C THR A 77 -13.41 -9.69 -9.58
N SER A 78 -13.57 -8.39 -9.30
CA SER A 78 -13.98 -7.35 -10.25
C SER A 78 -13.41 -6.01 -9.80
N GLY A 79 -13.19 -5.10 -10.75
CA GLY A 79 -12.67 -3.76 -10.48
C GLY A 79 -13.31 -2.70 -11.35
N ALA A 80 -13.00 -1.44 -11.08
CA ALA A 80 -13.34 -0.35 -11.99
C ALA A 80 -12.43 -0.39 -13.22
N GLU A 81 -12.97 -0.01 -14.38
CA GLU A 81 -12.21 0.09 -15.64
C GLU A 81 -11.32 1.33 -15.64
N LEU A 82 -10.25 1.29 -16.42
CA LEU A 82 -9.41 2.46 -16.73
C LEU A 82 -10.09 3.34 -17.80
N PRO A 83 -9.82 4.67 -17.83
CA PRO A 83 -8.82 5.39 -17.03
C PRO A 83 -9.29 5.76 -15.62
N GLN A 84 -8.33 5.95 -14.72
CA GLN A 84 -8.55 6.41 -13.34
C GLN A 84 -7.64 7.61 -13.02
N SER A 85 -8.17 8.61 -12.32
CA SER A 85 -7.41 9.79 -11.89
C SER A 85 -7.54 9.95 -10.37
N LEU A 86 -6.40 9.95 -9.69
CA LEU A 86 -6.28 9.84 -8.25
C LEU A 86 -5.37 10.96 -7.71
N ARG A 87 -5.64 11.36 -6.48
CA ARG A 87 -4.81 12.32 -5.74
C ARG A 87 -5.00 12.12 -4.24
N ASP A 88 -3.92 12.27 -3.49
CA ASP A 88 -3.92 12.33 -2.03
C ASP A 88 -2.62 12.99 -1.56
N ASP A 89 -2.43 13.10 -0.25
CA ASP A 89 -1.21 13.59 0.39
C ASP A 89 -0.59 12.56 1.35
N LYS A 90 -1.12 11.33 1.37
CA LYS A 90 -0.63 10.22 2.19
C LYS A 90 -0.63 8.90 1.43
N PRO A 91 0.01 7.85 1.97
CA PRO A 91 0.01 6.53 1.33
C PRO A 91 -1.40 5.97 1.18
N ARG A 92 -1.69 5.30 0.06
CA ARG A 92 -3.01 4.73 -0.25
C ARG A 92 -2.90 3.39 -0.97
N VAL A 93 -3.89 2.52 -0.76
CA VAL A 93 -4.11 1.32 -1.56
C VAL A 93 -5.47 1.45 -2.24
N VAL A 94 -5.45 1.78 -3.53
CA VAL A 94 -6.64 2.09 -4.33
C VAL A 94 -7.03 0.94 -5.25
N GLY A 95 -8.30 0.91 -5.66
CA GLY A 95 -8.88 -0.14 -6.48
C GLY A 95 -9.97 -0.90 -5.72
N PRO A 96 -10.35 -2.11 -6.18
CA PRO A 96 -9.75 -2.85 -7.30
C PRO A 96 -10.01 -2.19 -8.67
N PHE A 97 -9.08 -2.39 -9.59
CA PHE A 97 -9.18 -2.03 -11.00
C PHE A 97 -9.10 -3.28 -11.88
N GLU A 98 -9.76 -3.23 -13.03
CA GLU A 98 -9.67 -4.25 -14.08
C GLU A 98 -8.71 -3.77 -15.17
N PHE A 99 -7.57 -4.46 -15.28
CA PHE A 99 -6.51 -4.19 -16.23
C PHE A 99 -6.59 -5.16 -17.41
N GLY A 100 -6.33 -4.68 -18.62
CA GLY A 100 -6.26 -5.49 -19.84
C GLY A 100 -5.14 -5.07 -20.79
N GLY A 101 -4.02 -5.81 -20.78
CA GLY A 101 -2.90 -5.60 -21.68
C GLY A 101 -1.85 -4.63 -21.13
N SER A 102 -1.50 -3.63 -21.93
CA SER A 102 -0.48 -2.63 -21.62
C SER A 102 -1.13 -1.35 -21.12
N HIS A 103 -0.60 -0.80 -20.04
CA HIS A 103 -1.13 0.39 -19.36
C HIS A 103 -0.04 1.40 -19.11
N THR A 104 -0.46 2.62 -18.80
CA THR A 104 0.42 3.72 -18.46
C THR A 104 0.05 4.29 -17.10
N ALA A 105 1.05 4.59 -16.28
CA ALA A 105 0.93 5.30 -15.01
C ALA A 105 1.67 6.63 -15.10
N THR A 106 0.94 7.74 -15.06
CA THR A 106 1.49 9.10 -14.98
C THR A 106 1.39 9.60 -13.55
N CYS A 107 2.54 9.80 -12.90
CA CYS A 107 2.61 10.20 -11.50
C CYS A 107 3.31 11.55 -11.33
N SER A 108 2.81 12.36 -10.40
CA SER A 108 3.48 13.57 -9.91
C SER A 108 3.52 13.54 -8.40
N HIS A 109 4.63 13.95 -7.81
CA HIS A 109 4.86 14.03 -6.36
C HIS A 109 5.75 15.23 -6.06
N ARG A 110 5.44 15.96 -4.99
CA ARG A 110 6.15 17.19 -4.61
C ARG A 110 7.10 17.03 -3.42
N GLY A 111 6.99 15.94 -2.67
CA GLY A 111 7.76 15.72 -1.43
C GLY A 111 9.21 15.33 -1.69
N ASP A 112 10.02 15.34 -0.63
CA ASP A 112 11.45 15.00 -0.68
C ASP A 112 11.73 13.51 -0.34
N ARG A 113 10.68 12.74 -0.04
CA ARG A 113 10.73 11.32 0.33
C ARG A 113 10.45 10.40 -0.88
N ASN A 114 10.42 9.10 -0.64
CA ASN A 114 10.06 8.11 -1.65
C ASN A 114 8.67 8.40 -2.25
N VAL A 115 8.56 8.17 -3.55
CA VAL A 115 7.29 8.05 -4.27
C VAL A 115 7.33 6.74 -5.04
N GLN A 116 6.56 5.78 -4.55
CA GLN A 116 6.45 4.47 -5.18
C GLN A 116 5.01 4.23 -5.61
N VAL A 117 4.85 3.78 -6.85
CA VAL A 117 3.58 3.27 -7.38
C VAL A 117 3.78 1.79 -7.63
N ILE A 118 2.99 0.97 -6.95
CA ILE A 118 3.14 -0.49 -6.90
C ILE A 118 1.87 -1.11 -7.46
N LEU A 119 1.99 -1.92 -8.51
CA LEU A 119 0.93 -2.82 -8.94
C LEU A 119 0.81 -3.96 -7.93
N LEU A 120 -0.41 -4.18 -7.42
CA LEU A 120 -0.74 -5.21 -6.44
C LEU A 120 -1.80 -6.15 -7.04
N PRO A 121 -1.40 -7.19 -7.80
CA PRO A 121 -2.36 -8.10 -8.41
C PRO A 121 -3.17 -8.87 -7.36
N ALA A 122 -4.49 -8.96 -7.52
CA ALA A 122 -5.38 -9.59 -6.53
C ALA A 122 -5.15 -11.09 -6.36
N GLU A 123 -4.71 -11.77 -7.43
CA GLU A 123 -4.49 -13.23 -7.49
C GLU A 123 -2.99 -13.60 -7.38
N SER A 124 -2.11 -12.64 -7.08
CA SER A 124 -0.66 -12.87 -6.92
C SER A 124 -0.26 -12.98 -5.45
N GLN A 125 1.00 -13.36 -5.24
CA GLN A 125 1.68 -13.32 -3.94
C GLN A 125 2.76 -12.23 -3.88
N SER A 126 2.87 -11.41 -4.93
CA SER A 126 3.84 -10.32 -5.00
C SER A 126 3.30 -9.17 -5.83
N GLY A 127 3.76 -7.96 -5.51
CA GLY A 127 3.54 -6.75 -6.30
C GLY A 127 4.71 -6.44 -7.21
N GLU A 128 4.54 -5.42 -8.05
CA GLU A 128 5.54 -4.92 -8.98
C GLU A 128 5.64 -3.40 -8.86
N PHE A 129 6.85 -2.87 -8.75
CA PHE A 129 7.08 -1.43 -8.79
C PHE A 129 6.91 -0.92 -10.22
N VAL A 130 5.95 -0.01 -10.40
CA VAL A 130 5.73 0.73 -11.66
C VAL A 130 6.51 2.04 -11.65
N VAL A 131 6.51 2.73 -10.50
CA VAL A 131 7.35 3.90 -10.21
C VAL A 131 8.11 3.62 -8.93
N ASP A 132 9.41 3.90 -8.90
CA ASP A 132 10.25 3.80 -7.71
C ASP A 132 11.29 4.94 -7.73
N GLU A 133 10.91 6.08 -7.17
CA GLU A 133 11.69 7.31 -7.22
C GLU A 133 11.78 7.95 -5.84
N ILE A 134 12.71 8.89 -5.68
CA ILE A 134 12.91 9.63 -4.43
C ILE A 134 12.89 11.13 -4.72
N GLY A 135 12.09 11.86 -3.94
CA GLY A 135 11.97 13.30 -4.02
C GLY A 135 10.91 13.78 -5.00
N PRO A 136 10.99 15.05 -5.42
CA PRO A 136 10.04 15.61 -6.36
C PRO A 136 10.11 14.87 -7.69
N TYR A 137 8.96 14.36 -8.15
CA TYR A 137 8.86 13.52 -9.33
C TYR A 137 7.71 13.98 -10.22
N THR A 138 7.90 13.90 -11.53
CA THR A 138 6.81 13.95 -12.51
C THR A 138 7.25 13.13 -13.71
N GLY A 139 6.52 12.06 -14.00
CA GLY A 139 6.87 11.15 -15.07
C GLY A 139 5.77 10.17 -15.39
N GLU A 140 6.05 9.38 -16.41
CA GLU A 140 5.16 8.39 -17.01
C GLU A 140 5.92 7.07 -17.10
N GLN A 141 5.30 5.97 -16.71
CA GLN A 141 5.84 4.63 -16.82
C GLN A 141 4.78 3.69 -17.40
N SER A 142 5.20 2.78 -18.29
CA SER A 142 4.31 1.74 -18.81
C SER A 142 4.51 0.43 -18.05
N PHE A 143 3.43 -0.34 -17.90
CA PHE A 143 3.45 -1.67 -17.31
C PHE A 143 2.44 -2.59 -18.02
N ASP A 144 2.73 -3.88 -18.06
CA ASP A 144 1.85 -4.88 -18.69
C ASP A 144 1.16 -5.73 -17.62
N TYR A 145 -0.16 -5.64 -17.55
CA TYR A 145 -0.95 -6.47 -16.65
C TYR A 145 -2.35 -6.75 -17.20
N THR A 146 -2.81 -7.97 -17.01
CA THR A 146 -4.19 -8.38 -17.32
C THR A 146 -4.78 -9.09 -16.11
N GLY A 147 -5.87 -8.57 -15.58
CA GLY A 147 -6.55 -9.10 -14.40
C GLY A 147 -7.00 -8.02 -13.44
N ILE A 148 -7.42 -8.45 -12.26
CA ILE A 148 -7.86 -7.56 -11.19
C ILE A 148 -6.67 -7.21 -10.30
N GLY A 149 -6.45 -5.92 -10.05
CA GLY A 149 -5.36 -5.46 -9.20
C GLY A 149 -5.73 -4.22 -8.40
N TYR A 150 -4.90 -3.93 -7.42
CA TYR A 150 -4.88 -2.67 -6.68
C TYR A 150 -3.63 -1.90 -7.07
N ILE A 151 -3.62 -0.60 -6.80
CA ILE A 151 -2.40 0.20 -6.86
C ILE A 151 -2.08 0.69 -5.45
N GLY A 152 -0.88 0.36 -4.97
CA GLY A 152 -0.29 0.97 -3.78
C GLY A 152 0.46 2.23 -4.19
N VAL A 153 0.17 3.35 -3.55
CA VAL A 153 0.95 4.58 -3.67
C VAL A 153 1.62 4.82 -2.33
N GLU A 154 2.92 4.53 -2.22
CA GLU A 154 3.74 4.83 -1.04
C GLU A 154 4.46 6.16 -1.27
N ALA A 155 3.75 7.25 -0.95
CA ALA A 155 4.25 8.62 -1.05
C ALA A 155 3.73 9.47 0.12
N TYR A 156 4.55 10.42 0.55
CA TYR A 156 4.31 11.30 1.68
C TYR A 156 4.45 12.73 1.16
N ASP A 157 3.41 13.55 1.28
CA ASP A 157 3.15 14.81 0.55
C ASP A 157 2.23 14.61 -0.66
N GLU A 158 1.75 15.73 -1.23
CA GLU A 158 0.81 15.74 -2.35
C GLU A 158 1.34 14.94 -3.54
N TRP A 159 0.52 13.99 -3.99
CA TRP A 159 0.75 13.21 -5.19
C TRP A 159 -0.52 13.14 -6.05
N THR A 160 -0.29 12.95 -7.36
CA THR A 160 -1.33 12.62 -8.34
C THR A 160 -0.93 11.39 -9.11
N LEU A 161 -1.90 10.57 -9.50
CA LEU A 161 -1.69 9.40 -10.34
C LEU A 161 -2.81 9.30 -11.36
N GLU A 162 -2.45 9.21 -12.63
CA GLU A 162 -3.34 8.87 -13.74
C GLU A 162 -2.97 7.48 -14.26
N LEU A 163 -3.97 6.63 -14.43
CA LEU A 163 -3.84 5.28 -14.96
C LEU A 163 -4.65 5.21 -16.25
N GLU A 164 -4.02 4.78 -17.34
CA GLU A 164 -4.62 4.63 -18.69
C GLU A 164 -4.42 3.23 -19.25
#